data_AF-A0A250J6K5-F1
#
_entry.id   AF-A0A250J6K5-F1
#
_cell.length_a   1.000
_cell.length_b   1.000
_cell.length_c   1.000
_cell.angle_alpha   90.00
_cell.angle_beta   90.00
_cell.angle_gamma   90.00
#
_symmetry.space_group_name_H-M   'P 1'
#
loop_
_entity.id
_entity.type
_entity.pdbx_description
1 polymer ?
#
loop_
_entity_poly.entity_id
_entity_poly.type
_entity_poly.pdbx_seq_one_letter_code
_entity_poly.pdbx_strand_id
1 'polypeptide(L)'
;MEQLILYLVRALVDHPDQVGLRASEVDGARLFELKVSPEDVGKVIGRDGRTVGALRTLLGAAGQKQGQKVRLEIQDDRRLPQAASSAPPEGQ
;
A
#
# COMPACT_ATOMS: atom_id res chain seq x y z
N MET A 1 10.69 5.21 5.68
CA MET A 1 10.07 4.87 4.37
C MET A 1 8.61 5.28 4.33
N GLU A 2 7.84 5.04 5.38
CA GLU A 2 6.42 5.43 5.49
C GLU A 2 6.16 6.90 5.20
N GLN A 3 6.97 7.79 5.78
CA GLN A 3 6.85 9.24 5.52
C GLN A 3 7.05 9.61 4.04
N LEU A 4 7.93 8.91 3.31
CA LEU A 4 8.13 9.15 1.88
C LEU A 4 6.88 8.77 1.09
N ILE A 5 6.26 7.63 1.41
CA ILE A 5 5.02 7.18 0.77
C ILE A 5 3.91 8.20 1.02
N LEU A 6 3.69 8.56 2.29
CA LEU A 6 2.67 9.55 2.67
C LEU A 6 2.90 10.89 1.99
N TYR A 7 4.14 11.38 1.97
CA TYR A 7 4.48 12.64 1.32
C TYR A 7 4.16 12.62 -0.18
N LEU A 8 4.61 11.57 -0.89
CA LEU A 8 4.37 11.45 -2.33
C LEU A 8 2.89 11.29 -2.65
N VAL A 9 2.17 10.44 -1.93
CA VAL A 9 0.76 10.17 -2.21
C VAL A 9 -0.10 11.38 -1.88
N ARG A 10 0.14 12.07 -0.76
CA ARG A 10 -0.61 13.27 -0.39
C ARG A 10 -0.46 14.40 -1.41
N ALA A 11 0.64 14.45 -2.16
CA ALA A 11 0.82 15.41 -3.25
C ALA A 11 0.08 15.03 -4.55
N LEU A 12 -0.43 13.81 -4.67
CA LEU A 12 -1.08 13.28 -5.89
C LEU A 12 -2.62 13.27 -5.81
N VAL A 13 -3.18 13.47 -4.63
CA VAL A 13 -4.61 13.25 -4.33
C VAL A 13 -5.30 14.56 -3.95
N ASP A 14 -6.62 14.61 -4.09
CA ASP A 14 -7.42 15.76 -3.64
C ASP A 14 -7.71 15.70 -2.13
N HIS A 15 -7.76 14.51 -1.54
CA HIS A 15 -8.05 14.31 -0.12
C HIS A 15 -6.83 13.80 0.66
N PRO A 16 -5.81 14.63 0.92
CA PRO A 16 -4.57 14.21 1.59
C PRO A 16 -4.80 13.72 3.03
N ASP A 17 -5.85 14.21 3.69
CA ASP A 17 -6.26 13.81 5.04
C ASP A 17 -6.84 12.38 5.09
N GLN A 18 -7.33 11.87 3.95
CA GLN A 18 -7.86 10.52 3.82
C GLN A 18 -6.80 9.51 3.35
N VAL A 19 -5.53 9.91 3.33
CA VAL A 19 -4.41 9.02 3.04
C VAL A 19 -3.95 8.32 4.31
N GLY A 20 -4.15 7.01 4.36
CA GLY A 20 -3.68 6.12 5.41
C GLY A 20 -2.64 5.13 4.90
N LEU A 21 -1.67 4.80 5.74
CA LEU A 21 -0.66 3.81 5.43
C LEU A 21 -0.53 2.83 6.59
N ARG A 22 -0.58 1.54 6.30
CA ARG A 22 -0.26 0.48 7.26
C ARG A 22 1.02 -0.24 6.82
N ALA A 23 1.89 -0.53 7.77
CA ALA A 23 3.12 -1.28 7.54
C ALA A 23 3.06 -2.61 8.29
N SER A 24 3.42 -3.69 7.61
CA SER A 24 3.45 -5.06 8.14
C SER A 24 4.67 -5.80 7.57
N GLU A 25 5.10 -6.89 8.22
CA GLU A 25 6.08 -7.81 7.64
C GLU A 25 5.39 -9.07 7.15
N VAL A 26 5.61 -9.44 5.89
CA VAL A 26 5.00 -10.59 5.21
C VAL A 26 6.06 -11.25 4.35
N ASP A 27 6.31 -12.55 4.53
CA ASP A 27 7.29 -13.34 3.76
C ASP A 27 8.70 -12.73 3.70
N GLY A 28 9.15 -12.10 4.80
CA GLY A 28 10.46 -11.42 4.86
C GLY A 28 10.54 -10.13 4.03
N ALA A 29 9.40 -9.60 3.59
CA ALA A 29 9.26 -8.31 2.95
C ALA A 29 8.43 -7.36 3.83
N ARG A 30 8.78 -6.07 3.79
CA ARG A 30 7.98 -5.01 4.39
C ARG A 30 6.84 -4.66 3.44
N LEU A 31 5.63 -4.98 3.83
CA LEU A 31 4.40 -4.68 3.12
C LEU A 31 3.87 -3.33 3.58
N PHE A 32 3.64 -2.44 2.63
CA PHE A 32 2.97 -1.16 2.82
C PHE A 32 1.60 -1.22 2.16
N GLU A 33 0.54 -1.08 2.95
CA GLU A 33 -0.83 -1.03 2.50
C GLU A 33 -1.30 0.42 2.52
N LEU A 34 -1.49 0.98 1.33
CA LEU A 34 -1.93 2.35 1.13
C LEU A 34 -3.44 2.38 0.96
N LYS A 35 -4.11 3.15 1.82
CA LYS A 35 -5.54 3.46 1.72
C LYS A 35 -5.69 4.93 1.35
N VAL A 36 -6.55 5.21 0.37
CA VAL A 36 -6.90 6.56 -0.07
C VAL A 36 -8.41 6.68 -0.25
N SER A 37 -8.92 7.90 -0.40
CA SER A 37 -10.31 8.12 -0.79
C SER A 37 -10.63 7.39 -2.10
N PRO A 38 -11.83 6.80 -2.27
CA PRO A 38 -12.26 6.16 -3.52
C PRO A 38 -12.07 7.04 -4.76
N GLU A 39 -12.26 8.35 -4.61
CA GLU A 39 -12.12 9.35 -5.67
C GLU A 39 -10.65 9.55 -6.10
N ASP A 40 -9.72 9.23 -5.21
CA ASP A 40 -8.28 9.43 -5.40
C ASP A 40 -7.56 8.16 -5.89
N VAL A 41 -8.19 6.98 -5.80
CA VAL A 41 -7.60 5.71 -6.25
C VAL A 41 -7.12 5.81 -7.70
N GLY A 42 -7.94 6.37 -8.59
CA GLY A 42 -7.59 6.55 -9.99
C GLY A 42 -6.34 7.42 -10.20
N LYS A 43 -6.14 8.44 -9.35
CA LYS A 43 -4.99 9.34 -9.41
C LYS A 43 -3.70 8.66 -8.96
N VAL A 44 -3.78 7.86 -7.88
CA VAL A 44 -2.65 7.11 -7.33
C VAL A 44 -2.21 5.98 -8.25
N ILE A 45 -3.17 5.23 -8.83
CA ILE A 45 -2.85 4.22 -9.84
C ILE A 45 -2.25 4.90 -11.07
N GLY A 46 -2.88 5.98 -11.52
CA GLY A 46 -2.50 6.71 -12.72
C GLY A 46 -2.84 5.94 -14.00
N ARG A 47 -2.73 6.62 -15.14
CA ARG A 47 -2.97 6.03 -16.46
C ARG A 47 -2.04 4.84 -16.70
N ASP A 48 -2.62 3.71 -17.10
CA ASP A 48 -1.92 2.43 -17.34
C ASP A 48 -1.09 1.94 -16.12
N GLY A 49 -1.43 2.39 -14.90
CA GLY A 49 -0.68 2.05 -13.70
C GLY A 49 0.70 2.70 -13.59
N ARG A 50 0.99 3.73 -14.41
CA ARG A 50 2.32 4.36 -14.46
C ARG A 50 2.72 5.02 -13.15
N THR A 51 1.77 5.66 -12.46
CA THR A 51 2.04 6.36 -11.19
C THR A 51 2.36 5.37 -10.08
N VAL A 52 1.52 4.34 -9.88
CA VAL A 52 1.80 3.29 -8.89
C VAL A 52 3.06 2.49 -9.24
N GLY A 53 3.34 2.28 -10.52
CA GLY A 53 4.56 1.65 -11.00
C GLY A 53 5.80 2.43 -10.56
N ALA A 54 5.82 3.75 -10.81
CA ALA A 54 6.93 4.62 -10.40
C ALA A 54 7.11 4.63 -8.87
N LEU A 55 6.02 4.71 -8.10
CA LEU A 55 6.07 4.61 -6.64
C LEU A 55 6.72 3.29 -6.19
N ARG A 56 6.30 2.15 -6.77
CA ARG A 56 6.89 0.84 -6.48
C ARG A 56 8.37 0.77 -6.82
N THR A 57 8.79 1.34 -7.95
CA THR A 57 10.21 1.40 -8.34
C THR A 57 11.02 2.20 -7.32
N LEU A 58 10.54 3.37 -6.89
CA LEU A 58 11.21 4.20 -5.89
C LEU A 58 11.35 3.48 -4.55
N LEU A 59 10.27 2.82 -4.10
CA LEU A 59 10.29 2.06 -2.85
C LEU A 59 11.19 0.84 -2.93
N GLY A 60 11.19 0.14 -4.08
CA GLY A 60 12.12 -0.96 -4.35
C GLY A 60 13.57 -0.49 -4.22
N ALA A 61 13.95 0.60 -4.90
CA ALA A 61 15.30 1.16 -4.81
C ALA A 61 15.68 1.58 -3.37
N ALA A 62 14.76 2.23 -2.66
CA ALA A 62 14.98 2.63 -1.26
C ALA A 62 15.09 1.43 -0.31
N GLY A 63 14.36 0.34 -0.57
CA GLY A 63 14.41 -0.91 0.16
C GLY A 63 15.71 -1.67 -0.08
N GLN A 64 16.15 -1.76 -1.34
CA GLN A 64 17.42 -2.39 -1.70
C GLN A 64 18.61 -1.73 -1.00
N LYS A 65 18.63 -0.39 -0.89
CA LYS A 65 19.67 0.33 -0.14
C LYS A 65 19.70 -0.04 1.35
N GLN A 66 18.57 -0.49 1.92
CA GLN A 66 18.43 -0.90 3.31
C GLN A 66 18.52 -2.44 3.49
N GLY A 67 18.79 -3.20 2.42
CA GLY A 67 18.76 -4.67 2.48
C GLY A 67 17.38 -5.26 2.76
N GLN A 68 16.30 -4.48 2.57
CA GLN A 68 14.93 -4.88 2.89
C GLN A 68 14.12 -5.03 1.59
N LYS A 69 13.42 -6.17 1.44
CA LYS A 69 12.41 -6.31 0.40
C LYS A 69 11.20 -5.47 0.76
N VAL A 70 10.64 -4.75 -0.21
CA VAL A 70 9.52 -3.83 0.02
C VAL A 70 8.42 -4.09 -1.00
N ARG A 71 7.17 -4.08 -0.55
CA ARG A 71 5.98 -4.26 -1.40
C ARG A 71 4.96 -3.17 -1.07
N LEU A 72 4.36 -2.58 -2.10
CA LEU A 72 3.29 -1.57 -1.97
C LEU A 72 2.00 -2.11 -2.60
N GLU A 73 0.95 -2.19 -1.78
CA GLU A 73 -0.41 -2.53 -2.18
C GLU A 73 -1.34 -1.35 -1.93
N ILE A 74 -2.22 -1.09 -2.88
CA ILE A 74 -3.25 -0.05 -2.76
C ILE A 74 -4.54 -0.78 -2.44
N GLN A 75 -5.13 -0.49 -1.28
CA GLN A 75 -6.44 -1.02 -0.94
C GLN A 75 -7.49 -0.27 -1.74
N ASP A 76 -8.04 -0.96 -2.73
CA ASP A 76 -9.27 -0.59 -3.42
C ASP A 76 -10.39 -1.41 -2.78
N ASP A 77 -11.41 -0.73 -2.27
CA ASP A 77 -12.54 -1.33 -1.54
C ASP A 77 -13.33 -2.36 -2.38
N ARG A 78 -13.00 -2.56 -3.67
CA ARG A 78 -13.60 -3.60 -4.53
C ARG A 78 -13.12 -5.03 -4.26
N ARG A 79 -12.37 -5.29 -3.18
CA ARG A 79 -12.20 -6.65 -2.63
C ARG A 79 -12.88 -6.75 -1.28
N LEU A 80 -14.00 -7.48 -1.27
CA LEU A 80 -14.50 -8.15 -0.07
C LEU A 80 -13.31 -8.80 0.68
N PRO A 81 -13.22 -8.69 2.01
CA PRO A 81 -12.17 -9.32 2.79
C PRO A 81 -12.26 -10.84 2.64
N GLN A 82 -11.47 -11.41 1.73
CA GLN A 82 -11.29 -12.85 1.58
C GLN A 82 -10.22 -13.31 2.59
N ALA A 83 -10.47 -13.09 3.89
CA ALA A 83 -9.70 -13.65 5.00
C ALA A 83 -10.40 -13.41 6.35
N ALA A 84 -11.68 -13.79 6.45
CA ALA A 84 -12.32 -14.06 7.74
C ALA A 84 -12.69 -15.55 7.88
N SER A 85 -11.96 -16.43 7.18
CA SER A 85 -12.15 -17.89 7.24
C SER A 85 -10.84 -18.59 7.59
N SER A 86 -10.32 -18.32 8.78
CA SER A 86 -9.45 -19.24 9.51
C SER A 86 -9.33 -18.80 10.96
N ALA A 87 -10.45 -18.65 11.66
CA ALA A 87 -10.45 -18.92 13.09
C ALA A 87 -10.56 -20.46 13.21
N PRO A 88 -9.57 -21.18 13.78
CA PRO A 88 -9.80 -22.56 14.15
C PRO A 88 -10.94 -22.57 15.18
N PRO A 89 -11.91 -23.50 15.10
CA PRO A 89 -12.78 -23.73 16.25
C PRO A 89 -11.86 -24.15 17.41
N GLU A 90 -11.83 -23.34 18.47
CA GLU A 90 -11.27 -23.77 19.74
C GLU A 90 -11.98 -25.06 20.14
N GLY A 91 -11.24 -26.17 20.05
CA GLY A 91 -11.65 -27.43 20.62
C GLY A 91 -11.31 -27.43 22.11
N GLN A 92 -12.36 -27.45 22.94
CA GLN A 92 -12.54 -28.32 24.11
C GLN A 92 -13.81 -27.91 24.86
#